data_AF-M4REY2-F1
#
_entry.id   AF-M4REY2-F1
#
_cell.length_a   1.000
_cell.length_b   1.000
_cell.length_c   1.000
_cell.angle_alpha   90.00
_cell.angle_beta   90.00
_cell.angle_gamma   90.00
#
_symmetry.space_group_name_H-M   'P 1'
#
loop_
_entity.id
_entity.type
_entity.pdbx_description
1 polymer ?
#
loop_
_entity_poly.entity_id
_entity_poly.type
_entity_poly.pdbx_seq_one_letter_code
_entity_poly.pdbx_strand_id
1 'polypeptide(L)'
;MVKQTNTPTRDGNRRVPLIFAQAVIVALALCLGEILCAPLYTGMSYHSLALVPWSAIAGLLSVVFAYTVGFAALWAAGKVSKKAPQAWRPVIAALFGLVLFGMWGYFVFAAVLNSIIVPLGHAALAGAQLGSIAFNCAAVGLASFFCASAFGERLATLRTWVWGLFACTILFAAFGVFFVVHMAALLY
;
A
#
# COMPACT_ATOMS: atom_id res chain seq x y z
N MET A 1 -17.03 2.79 -26.44
CA MET A 1 -17.11 1.39 -25.96
C MET A 1 -15.79 0.69 -26.30
N VAL A 2 -15.03 0.22 -25.31
CA VAL A 2 -13.76 -0.48 -25.53
C VAL A 2 -13.83 -1.85 -24.84
N LYS A 3 -13.64 -2.89 -25.64
CA LYS A 3 -13.68 -4.30 -25.24
C LYS A 3 -12.40 -4.62 -24.47
N GLN A 4 -12.50 -5.12 -23.24
CA GLN A 4 -11.33 -5.64 -22.51
C GLN A 4 -10.91 -6.99 -23.11
N THR A 5 -10.16 -6.95 -24.20
CA THR A 5 -9.51 -8.12 -24.82
C THR A 5 -8.15 -8.34 -24.17
N ASN A 6 -7.97 -9.48 -23.49
CA ASN A 6 -6.68 -9.94 -22.97
C ASN A 6 -5.83 -10.64 -24.05
N THR A 7 -6.03 -10.30 -25.32
CA THR A 7 -5.22 -10.78 -26.44
C THR A 7 -4.23 -9.70 -26.83
N PRO A 8 -2.93 -10.02 -26.97
CA PRO A 8 -1.95 -9.05 -27.44
C PRO A 8 -2.23 -8.76 -28.92
N THR A 9 -2.95 -7.69 -29.22
CA THR A 9 -2.97 -7.17 -30.59
C THR A 9 -1.63 -6.50 -30.83
N ARG A 10 -0.98 -6.89 -31.92
CA ARG A 10 0.25 -6.28 -32.44
C ARG A 10 -0.09 -4.91 -33.04
N ASP A 11 -0.64 -4.01 -32.22
CA ASP A 11 -0.79 -2.61 -32.55
C ASP A 11 0.35 -1.86 -31.86
N GLY A 12 1.00 -0.93 -32.55
CA GLY A 12 2.15 -0.14 -32.06
C GLY A 12 1.90 0.74 -30.82
N ASN A 13 0.81 0.51 -30.10
CA ASN A 13 0.45 1.21 -28.87
C ASN A 13 1.01 0.44 -27.66
N ARG A 14 2.27 0.73 -27.30
CA ARG A 14 2.96 0.15 -26.13
C ARG A 14 2.31 0.60 -24.80
N ARG A 15 1.09 0.13 -24.51
CA ARG A 15 0.44 0.31 -23.22
C ARG A 15 1.09 -0.60 -22.18
N VAL A 16 1.25 -0.09 -20.96
CA VAL A 16 1.72 -0.92 -19.86
C VAL A 16 0.62 -1.89 -19.41
N PRO A 17 0.95 -3.06 -18.83
CA PRO A 17 -0.05 -3.95 -18.27
C PRO A 17 -0.92 -3.23 -17.23
N LEU A 18 -2.25 -3.34 -17.37
CA LEU A 18 -3.20 -2.60 -16.52
C LEU A 18 -2.98 -2.88 -15.03
N ILE A 19 -2.81 -4.16 -14.66
CA ILE A 19 -2.60 -4.57 -13.25
C ILE A 19 -1.33 -3.93 -12.68
N PHE A 20 -0.28 -3.78 -13.49
CA PHE A 20 0.94 -3.10 -13.08
C PHE A 20 0.72 -1.61 -12.85
N ALA A 21 0.03 -0.92 -13.76
CA ALA A 21 -0.32 0.49 -13.57
C ALA A 21 -1.19 0.70 -12.32
N GLN A 22 -2.14 -0.21 -12.06
CA GLN A 22 -2.96 -0.21 -10.85
C GLN A 22 -2.12 -0.41 -9.59
N ALA A 23 -1.17 -1.35 -9.59
CA ALA A 23 -0.27 -1.59 -8.46
C ALA A 23 0.60 -0.38 -8.13
N VAL A 24 1.08 0.36 -9.14
CA VAL A 24 1.82 1.62 -8.94
C VAL A 24 0.93 2.68 -8.29
N ILE A 25 -0.35 2.79 -8.69
CA ILE A 25 -1.30 3.71 -8.04
C ILE A 25 -1.53 3.30 -6.58
N VAL A 26 -1.75 2.01 -6.32
CA VAL A 26 -1.92 1.49 -4.95
C VAL A 26 -0.69 1.83 -4.11
N ALA A 27 0.52 1.53 -4.59
CA ALA A 27 1.76 1.80 -3.87
C ALA A 27 1.91 3.28 -3.49
N LEU A 28 1.65 4.19 -4.44
CA LEU A 28 1.72 5.63 -4.17
C LEU A 28 0.65 6.11 -3.19
N ALA A 29 -0.61 5.69 -3.41
CA ALA A 29 -1.72 6.12 -2.56
C ALA A 29 -1.55 5.59 -1.12
N LEU A 30 -1.11 4.34 -0.96
CA LEU A 30 -0.78 3.77 0.34
C LEU A 30 0.40 4.50 0.99
N CYS A 31 1.50 4.72 0.25
CA CYS A 31 2.66 5.41 0.79
C CYS A 31 2.31 6.83 1.29
N LEU A 32 1.58 7.60 0.48
CA LEU A 32 1.12 8.93 0.88
C LEU A 32 0.12 8.86 2.04
N GLY A 33 -0.81 7.91 2.02
CA GLY A 33 -1.77 7.71 3.09
C GLY A 33 -1.09 7.43 4.43
N GLU A 34 -0.12 6.51 4.45
CA GLU A 34 0.62 6.15 5.66
C GLU A 34 1.55 7.27 6.14
N ILE A 35 2.16 8.04 5.23
CA ILE A 35 2.95 9.23 5.61
C ILE A 35 2.05 10.26 6.31
N LEU A 36 0.84 10.50 5.79
CA LEU A 36 -0.13 11.40 6.42
C LEU A 36 -0.67 10.84 7.75
N CYS A 37 -0.74 9.52 7.88
CA CYS A 37 -1.20 8.84 9.08
C CYS A 37 -0.07 8.62 10.11
N ALA A 38 1.19 8.88 9.76
CA ALA A 38 2.36 8.76 10.64
C ALA A 38 2.17 9.39 12.04
N PRO A 39 1.58 10.61 12.18
CA PRO A 39 1.34 11.22 13.49
C PRO A 39 0.42 10.40 14.41
N LEU A 40 -0.52 9.63 13.85
CA LEU A 40 -1.43 8.79 14.62
C LEU A 40 -0.64 7.70 15.36
N TYR A 41 0.34 7.09 14.70
CA TYR A 41 1.18 6.05 15.28
C TYR A 41 2.13 6.60 16.34
N THR A 42 2.75 7.76 16.10
CA THR A 42 3.65 8.39 17.09
C THR A 42 2.91 8.77 18.37
N GLY A 43 1.63 9.16 18.27
CA GLY A 43 0.78 9.41 19.43
C GLY A 43 0.48 8.15 20.25
N MET A 44 0.49 6.97 19.64
CA MET A 44 0.25 5.69 20.30
C MET A 44 1.53 5.04 20.85
N SER A 45 2.70 5.40 20.33
CA SER A 45 3.99 4.80 20.67
C SER A 45 4.80 5.59 21.71
N TYR A 46 4.13 6.17 22.71
CA TYR A 46 4.75 6.87 23.84
C TYR A 46 5.72 8.03 23.45
N HIS A 47 5.58 8.61 22.25
CA HIS A 47 6.52 9.59 21.68
C HIS A 47 7.96 9.08 21.45
N SER A 48 8.20 7.78 21.62
CA SER A 48 9.51 7.15 21.39
C SER A 48 9.84 6.95 19.90
N LEU A 49 8.85 7.16 19.03
CA LEU A 49 9.03 7.13 17.58
C LEU A 49 9.20 8.54 17.02
N ALA A 50 10.37 8.80 16.45
CA ALA A 50 10.55 9.98 15.62
C ALA A 50 9.67 9.87 14.36
N LEU A 51 8.97 10.95 14.04
CA LEU A 51 7.98 11.01 12.96
C LEU A 51 8.60 10.67 11.59
N VAL A 52 9.80 11.18 11.34
CA VAL A 52 10.49 11.02 10.06
C VAL A 52 10.90 9.55 9.82
N PRO A 53 11.63 8.88 10.72
CA PRO A 53 11.90 7.44 10.57
C PRO A 53 10.65 6.58 10.43
N TRP A 54 9.61 6.81 11.26
CA TRP A 54 8.40 6.00 11.20
C TRP A 54 7.66 6.18 9.87
N SER A 55 7.47 7.41 9.39
CA SER A 55 6.80 7.66 8.10
C SER A 55 7.53 7.01 6.92
N ALA A 56 8.86 6.95 6.95
CA ALA A 56 9.65 6.25 5.94
C ALA A 56 9.47 4.72 6.01
N ILE A 57 9.45 4.14 7.22
CA ILE A 57 9.22 2.70 7.42
C ILE A 57 7.80 2.32 7.00
N ALA A 58 6.79 3.09 7.40
CA ALA A 58 5.40 2.88 7.02
C ALA A 58 5.21 2.97 5.49
N GLY A 59 5.89 3.93 4.85
CA GLY A 59 5.96 4.03 3.39
C GLY A 59 6.56 2.77 2.74
N LEU A 60 7.66 2.24 3.29
CA LEU A 60 8.25 0.98 2.83
C LEU A 60 7.26 -0.19 2.97
N LEU A 61 6.64 -0.36 4.14
CA LEU A 61 5.69 -1.46 4.38
C LEU A 61 4.50 -1.41 3.42
N SER A 62 4.04 -0.20 3.09
CA SER A 62 3.02 0.05 2.08
C SER A 62 3.46 -0.35 0.68
N VAL A 63 4.69 -0.02 0.28
CA VAL A 63 5.24 -0.39 -1.04
C VAL A 63 5.44 -1.91 -1.14
N VAL A 64 5.97 -2.54 -0.09
CA VAL A 64 6.11 -3.99 0.01
C VAL A 64 4.76 -4.66 -0.13
N PHE A 65 3.74 -4.20 0.60
CA PHE A 65 2.39 -4.71 0.47
C PHE A 65 1.86 -4.57 -0.97
N ALA A 66 1.94 -3.37 -1.54
CA ALA A 66 1.37 -3.08 -2.86
C ALA A 66 1.94 -3.99 -3.96
N TYR A 67 3.24 -4.28 -3.92
CA TYR A 67 3.91 -5.13 -4.92
C TYR A 67 3.91 -6.63 -4.61
N THR A 68 3.43 -7.04 -3.43
CA THR A 68 3.31 -8.46 -3.06
C THR A 68 1.84 -8.87 -2.95
N VAL A 69 1.25 -8.68 -1.77
CA VAL A 69 -0.14 -9.06 -1.44
C VAL A 69 -1.11 -8.20 -2.25
N GLY A 70 -0.85 -6.90 -2.37
CA GLY A 70 -1.70 -5.97 -3.09
C GLY A 70 -1.78 -6.27 -4.60
N PHE A 71 -0.68 -6.71 -5.21
CA PHE A 71 -0.66 -7.13 -6.60
C PHE A 71 -1.53 -8.38 -6.82
N ALA A 72 -1.39 -9.38 -5.94
CA ALA A 72 -2.22 -10.57 -5.96
C ALA A 72 -3.70 -10.23 -5.74
N ALA A 73 -3.99 -9.28 -4.85
CA ALA A 73 -5.32 -8.79 -4.57
C ALA A 73 -5.96 -8.11 -5.78
N LEU A 74 -5.24 -7.24 -6.49
CA LEU A 74 -5.71 -6.61 -7.72
C LEU A 74 -6.02 -7.65 -8.80
N TRP A 75 -5.21 -8.71 -8.89
CA TRP A 75 -5.49 -9.80 -9.81
C TRP A 75 -6.75 -10.58 -9.44
N ALA A 76 -6.93 -10.91 -8.15
CA ALA A 76 -8.13 -11.57 -7.65
C ALA A 76 -9.38 -10.70 -7.83
N ALA A 77 -9.30 -9.41 -7.47
CA ALA A 77 -10.34 -8.42 -7.67
C ALA A 77 -10.73 -8.30 -9.15
N GLY A 78 -9.75 -8.31 -10.06
CA GLY A 78 -9.98 -8.33 -11.51
C GLY A 78 -10.74 -9.56 -11.97
N LYS A 79 -10.44 -10.76 -11.43
CA LYS A 79 -11.19 -11.99 -11.74
C LYS A 79 -12.63 -11.94 -11.23
N VAL A 80 -12.84 -11.47 -10.00
CA VAL A 80 -14.18 -11.35 -9.39
C VAL A 80 -15.00 -10.29 -10.12
N SER A 81 -14.40 -9.14 -10.43
CA SER A 81 -15.05 -8.00 -11.12
C SER A 81 -15.51 -8.32 -12.54
N LYS A 82 -14.98 -9.37 -13.18
CA LYS A 82 -15.48 -9.83 -14.50
C LYS A 82 -16.92 -10.36 -14.43
N LYS A 83 -17.33 -10.88 -13.28
CA LYS A 83 -18.68 -11.43 -13.06
C LYS A 83 -19.68 -10.38 -12.58
N ALA A 84 -19.21 -9.18 -12.24
CA ALA A 84 -20.01 -8.11 -11.64
C ALA A 84 -20.35 -6.99 -12.65
N PRO A 85 -21.41 -6.21 -12.39
CA PRO A 85 -21.72 -5.02 -13.18
C PRO A 85 -20.57 -4.01 -13.16
N GLN A 86 -20.41 -3.24 -14.24
CA GLN A 86 -19.33 -2.25 -14.41
C GLN A 86 -19.25 -1.25 -13.23
N ALA A 87 -20.38 -0.83 -12.68
CA ALA A 87 -20.45 0.10 -11.55
C ALA A 87 -19.88 -0.46 -10.24
N TRP A 88 -19.88 -1.78 -10.04
CA TRP A 88 -19.43 -2.43 -8.81
C TRP A 88 -17.93 -2.78 -8.82
N ARG A 89 -17.28 -2.74 -9.98
CA ARG A 89 -15.85 -3.03 -10.13
C ARG A 89 -14.95 -2.22 -9.19
N PRO A 90 -15.11 -0.89 -9.06
CA PRO A 90 -14.28 -0.13 -8.14
C PRO A 90 -14.56 -0.45 -6.67
N VAL A 91 -15.82 -0.75 -6.33
CA VAL A 91 -16.22 -1.15 -4.98
C VAL A 91 -15.59 -2.50 -4.61
N ILE A 92 -15.61 -3.47 -5.51
CA ILE A 92 -14.98 -4.79 -5.28
C ILE A 92 -13.50 -4.61 -5.00
N ALA A 93 -12.78 -3.85 -5.85
CA ALA A 93 -11.36 -3.58 -5.62
C ALA A 93 -11.12 -2.91 -4.26
N ALA A 94 -11.93 -1.90 -3.92
CA ALA A 94 -11.84 -1.18 -2.66
C ALA A 94 -12.05 -2.10 -1.44
N LEU A 95 -12.97 -3.08 -1.51
CA LEU A 95 -13.18 -4.07 -0.45
C LEU A 95 -11.98 -5.01 -0.27
N PHE A 96 -11.32 -5.43 -1.36
CA PHE A 96 -10.08 -6.18 -1.27
C PHE A 96 -8.99 -5.37 -0.56
N GLY A 97 -8.84 -4.09 -0.92
CA GLY A 97 -7.90 -3.18 -0.27
C GLY A 97 -8.19 -2.99 1.21
N LEU A 98 -9.47 -2.76 1.56
CA LEU A 98 -9.93 -2.59 2.94
C LEU A 98 -9.53 -3.77 3.83
N VAL A 99 -9.83 -4.99 3.39
CA VAL A 99 -9.62 -6.19 4.20
C VAL A 99 -8.14 -6.54 4.28
N LEU A 100 -7.44 -6.58 3.13
CA LEU A 100 -6.07 -7.07 3.09
C LEU A 100 -5.08 -6.08 3.69
N PHE A 101 -5.24 -4.78 3.43
CA PHE A 101 -4.35 -3.79 4.03
C PHE A 101 -4.69 -3.55 5.51
N GLY A 102 -5.96 -3.71 5.92
CA GLY A 102 -6.34 -3.75 7.34
C GLY A 102 -5.67 -4.90 8.10
N MET A 103 -5.68 -6.12 7.55
CA MET A 103 -4.94 -7.26 8.13
C MET A 103 -3.42 -7.03 8.10
N TRP A 104 -2.90 -6.43 7.04
CA TRP A 104 -1.48 -6.07 6.96
C TRP A 104 -1.09 -5.08 8.06
N GLY A 105 -1.93 -4.08 8.33
CA GLY A 105 -1.78 -3.17 9.46
C GLY A 105 -1.78 -3.91 10.80
N TYR A 106 -2.78 -4.77 11.01
CA TYR A 106 -2.94 -5.51 12.26
C TYR A 106 -1.75 -6.43 12.58
N PHE A 107 -1.22 -7.14 11.58
CA PHE A 107 -0.15 -8.11 11.80
C PHE A 107 1.25 -7.53 11.56
N VAL A 108 1.47 -6.89 10.41
CA VAL A 108 2.81 -6.50 9.96
C VAL A 108 3.22 -5.16 10.56
N PHE A 109 2.38 -4.13 10.45
CA PHE A 109 2.71 -2.81 11.03
C PHE A 109 2.85 -2.93 12.55
N ALA A 110 1.93 -3.62 13.20
CA ALA A 110 2.01 -3.86 14.64
C ALA A 110 3.27 -4.63 15.05
N ALA A 111 3.65 -5.66 14.30
CA ALA A 111 4.88 -6.40 14.58
C ALA A 111 6.12 -5.51 14.45
N VAL A 112 6.19 -4.67 13.42
CA VAL A 112 7.31 -3.74 13.22
C VAL A 112 7.34 -2.69 14.33
N LEU A 113 6.19 -2.12 14.72
CA LEU A 113 6.10 -1.20 15.87
C LEU A 113 6.55 -1.87 17.17
N ASN A 114 6.08 -3.09 17.44
CA ASN A 114 6.48 -3.86 18.62
C ASN A 114 7.98 -4.17 18.63
N SER A 115 8.60 -4.42 17.47
CA SER A 115 10.05 -4.62 17.39
C SER A 115 10.86 -3.38 17.75
N ILE A 116 10.25 -2.19 17.74
CA ILE A 116 10.89 -0.94 18.16
C ILE A 116 10.58 -0.63 19.62
N ILE A 117 9.31 -0.70 20.02
CA ILE A 117 8.88 -0.22 21.35
C ILE A 117 9.20 -1.19 22.50
N VAL A 118 9.21 -2.51 22.26
CA VAL A 118 9.48 -3.51 23.31
C VAL A 118 10.95 -3.48 23.76
N PRO A 119 11.96 -3.41 22.87
CA PRO A 119 13.34 -3.22 23.28
C PRO A 119 13.59 -1.91 24.07
N LEU A 120 12.75 -0.89 23.87
CA LEU A 120 12.80 0.36 24.63
C LEU A 120 12.15 0.26 26.02
N GLY A 121 11.69 -0.94 26.43
CA GLY A 121 11.10 -1.20 27.74
C GLY A 121 9.60 -0.88 27.83
N HIS A 122 8.92 -0.59 26.72
CA HIS A 122 7.48 -0.35 26.70
C HIS A 122 6.68 -1.65 26.55
N ALA A 123 5.44 -1.63 27.01
CA ALA A 123 4.50 -2.74 26.81
C ALA A 123 4.14 -2.87 25.32
N ALA A 124 4.03 -4.11 24.83
CA ALA A 124 3.61 -4.40 23.46
C ALA A 124 2.21 -3.83 23.17
N LEU A 125 1.99 -3.37 21.93
CA LEU A 125 0.69 -2.88 21.48
C LEU A 125 -0.37 -3.98 21.61
N ALA A 126 -1.50 -3.64 22.21
CA ALA A 126 -2.60 -4.56 22.44
C ALA A 126 -3.97 -3.89 22.30
N GLY A 127 -5.02 -4.71 22.13
CA GLY A 127 -6.42 -4.28 22.18
C GLY A 127 -6.72 -3.11 21.23
N ALA A 128 -7.15 -1.98 21.81
CA ALA A 128 -7.57 -0.79 21.07
C ALA A 128 -6.48 -0.18 20.18
N GLN A 129 -5.19 -0.28 20.57
CA GLN A 129 -4.08 0.24 19.76
C GLN A 129 -3.87 -0.58 18.48
N LEU A 130 -4.04 -1.90 18.55
CA LEU A 130 -4.01 -2.76 17.35
C LEU A 130 -5.22 -2.47 16.45
N GLY A 131 -6.39 -2.27 17.06
CA GLY A 131 -7.63 -1.95 16.35
C GLY A 131 -7.55 -0.63 15.59
N SER A 132 -6.97 0.42 16.17
CA SER A 132 -6.81 1.72 15.52
C SER A 132 -5.83 1.67 14.34
N ILE A 133 -4.73 0.93 14.47
CA ILE A 133 -3.78 0.68 13.38
C ILE A 133 -4.49 -0.04 12.23
N ALA A 134 -5.19 -1.14 12.53
CA ALA A 134 -5.88 -1.92 11.52
C ALA A 134 -6.97 -1.11 10.83
N PHE A 135 -7.72 -0.28 11.57
CA PHE A 135 -8.74 0.60 11.02
C PHE A 135 -8.15 1.67 10.10
N ASN A 136 -7.04 2.29 10.50
CA ASN A 136 -6.35 3.28 9.67
C ASN A 136 -5.89 2.65 8.35
N CYS A 137 -5.15 1.54 8.42
CA CYS A 137 -4.71 0.84 7.23
C CYS A 137 -5.91 0.35 6.40
N ALA A 138 -7.00 -0.11 7.00
CA ALA A 138 -8.20 -0.49 6.25
C ALA A 138 -8.79 0.69 5.45
N ALA A 139 -8.85 1.89 6.03
CA ALA A 139 -9.34 3.08 5.34
C ALA A 139 -8.43 3.51 4.18
N VAL A 140 -7.11 3.53 4.41
CA VAL A 140 -6.11 3.87 3.39
C VAL A 140 -6.08 2.80 2.27
N GLY A 141 -6.26 1.52 2.63
CA GLY A 141 -6.40 0.39 1.73
C GLY A 141 -7.63 0.48 0.84
N LEU A 142 -8.78 0.86 1.41
CA LEU A 142 -10.00 1.11 0.66
C LEU A 142 -9.78 2.20 -0.39
N ALA A 143 -9.25 3.35 0.03
CA ALA A 143 -9.07 4.52 -0.82
C ALA A 143 -8.07 4.23 -1.96
N SER A 144 -6.96 3.59 -1.66
CA SER A 144 -5.91 3.27 -2.65
C SER A 144 -6.39 2.31 -3.73
N PHE A 145 -7.10 1.24 -3.37
CA PHE A 145 -7.64 0.28 -4.35
C PHE A 145 -8.79 0.87 -5.15
N PHE A 146 -9.62 1.71 -4.53
CA PHE A 146 -10.63 2.48 -5.24
C PHE A 146 -9.98 3.37 -6.31
N CYS A 147 -8.97 4.17 -5.93
CA CYS A 147 -8.22 5.01 -6.86
C CYS A 147 -7.55 4.20 -7.98
N ALA A 148 -6.94 3.06 -7.67
CA ALA A 148 -6.33 2.20 -8.68
C ALA A 148 -7.36 1.68 -9.69
N SER A 149 -8.54 1.28 -9.22
CA SER A 149 -9.62 0.84 -10.11
C SER A 149 -10.20 1.98 -10.98
N ALA A 150 -10.26 3.20 -10.44
CA ALA A 150 -10.81 4.37 -11.14
C ALA A 150 -9.84 4.96 -12.18
N PHE A 151 -8.54 5.02 -11.86
CA PHE A 151 -7.54 5.72 -12.66
C PHE A 151 -6.59 4.78 -13.42
N GLY A 152 -6.61 3.48 -13.15
CA GLY A 152 -5.68 2.50 -13.73
C GLY A 152 -5.65 2.48 -15.26
N GLU A 153 -6.82 2.54 -15.91
CA GLU A 153 -6.91 2.56 -17.39
C GLU A 153 -6.31 3.83 -18.00
N ARG A 154 -6.46 4.98 -17.31
CA ARG A 154 -5.87 6.25 -17.76
C ARG A 154 -4.36 6.25 -17.58
N LEU A 155 -3.86 5.75 -16.44
CA LEU A 155 -2.43 5.68 -16.20
C LEU A 155 -1.74 4.67 -17.14
N ALA A 156 -2.42 3.58 -17.49
CA ALA A 156 -1.87 2.55 -18.37
C ALA A 156 -1.54 3.03 -19.80
N THR A 157 -2.13 4.15 -20.24
CA THR A 157 -1.78 4.79 -21.53
C THR A 157 -0.53 5.67 -21.42
N LEU A 158 -0.18 6.11 -20.21
CA LEU A 158 0.91 7.03 -19.91
C LEU A 158 2.18 6.26 -19.50
N ARG A 159 2.75 5.47 -20.43
CA ARG A 159 3.88 4.58 -20.15
C ARG A 159 5.04 5.24 -19.39
N THR A 160 5.50 6.41 -19.84
CA THR A 160 6.61 7.12 -19.20
C THR A 160 6.31 7.46 -17.74
N TRP A 161 5.08 7.93 -17.48
CA TRP A 161 4.63 8.24 -16.12
C TRP A 161 4.57 6.99 -15.24
N VAL A 162 4.06 5.86 -15.74
CA VAL A 162 4.01 4.62 -14.96
C VAL A 162 5.41 4.20 -14.48
N TRP A 163 6.39 4.21 -15.37
CA TRP A 163 7.77 3.83 -15.02
C TRP A 163 8.43 4.85 -14.09
N GLY A 164 8.19 6.16 -14.30
CA GLY A 164 8.68 7.20 -13.39
C GLY A 164 8.08 7.10 -11.99
N LEU A 165 6.78 6.86 -11.90
CA LEU A 165 6.06 6.65 -10.63
C LEU A 165 6.51 5.36 -9.94
N PHE A 166 6.69 4.27 -10.70
CA PHE A 166 7.27 3.04 -10.17
C PHE A 166 8.67 3.29 -9.59
N ALA A 167 9.57 3.92 -10.34
CA ALA A 167 10.90 4.28 -9.84
C ALA A 167 10.82 5.13 -8.56
N CYS A 168 9.90 6.10 -8.50
CA CYS A 168 9.66 6.91 -7.31
C CYS A 168 9.27 6.05 -6.09
N THR A 169 8.35 5.09 -6.25
CA THR A 169 7.97 4.20 -5.13
C THR A 169 9.13 3.32 -4.66
N ILE A 170 10.01 2.88 -5.56
CA ILE A 170 11.19 2.10 -5.20
C ILE A 170 12.21 2.96 -4.44
N LEU A 171 12.39 4.23 -4.84
CA LEU A 171 13.24 5.17 -4.11
C LEU A 171 12.70 5.44 -2.70
N PHE A 172 11.39 5.63 -2.55
CA PHE A 172 10.75 5.75 -1.23
C PHE A 172 10.95 4.49 -0.38
N ALA A 173 10.80 3.30 -0.96
CA ALA A 173 11.07 2.05 -0.25
C ALA A 173 12.55 1.95 0.18
N ALA A 174 13.49 2.29 -0.70
CA ALA A 174 14.91 2.30 -0.36
C ALA A 174 15.23 3.24 0.81
N PHE A 175 14.58 4.41 0.84
CA PHE A 175 14.69 5.34 1.98
C PHE A 175 14.11 4.75 3.27
N GLY A 176 13.00 4.01 3.21
CA GLY A 176 12.50 3.24 4.35
C GLY A 176 13.47 2.17 4.82
N VAL A 177 14.12 1.42 3.91
CA VAL A 177 15.14 0.41 4.26
C VAL A 177 16.29 1.04 5.03
N PHE A 178 16.77 2.20 4.58
CA PHE A 178 17.82 2.95 5.27
C PHE A 178 17.46 3.16 6.75
N PHE A 179 16.25 3.63 7.07
CA PHE A 179 15.84 3.83 8.47
C PHE A 179 15.65 2.53 9.24
N VAL A 180 15.09 1.48 8.63
CA VAL A 180 14.95 0.17 9.31
C VAL A 180 16.32 -0.32 9.77
N VAL A 181 17.34 -0.26 8.90
CA VAL A 181 18.70 -0.72 9.21
C VAL A 181 19.33 0.13 10.31
N HIS A 182 19.20 1.47 10.23
CA HIS A 182 19.78 2.36 11.24
C HIS A 182 19.10 2.22 12.59
N MET A 183 17.78 2.06 12.64
CA MET A 183 17.06 1.84 13.90
C MET A 183 17.40 0.47 14.49
N ALA A 184 17.48 -0.58 13.68
CA ALA A 184 17.87 -1.91 14.14
C ALA A 184 19.26 -1.89 14.78
N ALA A 185 20.24 -1.21 14.17
CA ALA A 185 21.60 -1.09 14.69
C ALA A 185 21.73 -0.29 16.00
N LEU A 186 20.70 0.48 16.38
CA LEU A 186 20.65 1.21 17.66
C LEU A 186 19.92 0.42 18.75
N LEU A 187 19.02 -0.49 18.37
CA LEU A 187 18.15 -1.25 19.28
C LEU A 187 18.70 -2.63 19.62
N TYR A 188 19.53 -3.20 18.73
CA TYR A 188 20.10 -4.55 18.83
C TYR A 188 21.61 -4.52 18.61
#